data_AF-A0A0F5R8K6-F1
#
_entry.id   AF-A0A0F5R8K6-F1
#
_cell.length_a   1.000
_cell.length_b   1.000
_cell.length_c   1.000
_cell.angle_alpha   90.00
_cell.angle_beta   90.00
_cell.angle_gamma   90.00
#
_symmetry.space_group_name_H-M   'P 1'
#
loop_
_entity.id
_entity.type
_entity.pdbx_description
1 polymer ?
#
loop_
_entity_poly.entity_id
_entity_poly.type
_entity_poly.pdbx_seq_one_letter_code
_entity_poly.pdbx_strand_id
1 'polypeptide(L)' 'MVNGLEKEYDLTVQEVSAFIAWFDTKDAGTGPAKYAFNKTWNKGPFSERTEYVIFEKILTFNVDEYSTKE' A
#
# COMPACT_ATOMS: atom_id res chain seq x y z
N MET A 1 10.14 16.36 10.02
CA MET A 1 8.67 16.42 9.94
C MET A 1 8.18 15.03 9.57
N VAL A 2 7.56 14.32 10.52
CA VAL A 2 6.76 13.12 10.22
C VAL A 2 5.38 13.66 9.87
N ASN A 3 4.95 13.52 8.63
CA ASN A 3 3.79 14.21 8.08
C ASN A 3 2.43 13.67 8.58
N GLY A 4 2.40 12.80 9.59
CA GLY A 4 1.17 12.36 10.28
C GLY A 4 0.08 11.81 9.36
N LEU A 5 0.45 11.44 8.13
CA LEU A 5 -0.48 11.01 7.10
C LEU A 5 -0.67 9.51 7.23
N GLU A 6 -1.85 9.11 7.67
CA GLU A 6 -2.31 7.73 7.70
C GLU A 6 -3.25 7.48 6.52
N LYS A 7 -3.14 6.29 5.93
CA LYS A 7 -4.01 5.82 4.86
C LYS A 7 -4.31 4.36 5.09
N GLU A 8 -5.59 4.02 5.01
CA GLU A 8 -6.09 2.65 5.12
C GLU A 8 -6.59 2.18 3.77
N TYR A 9 -6.43 0.88 3.52
CA TYR A 9 -6.79 0.23 2.28
C TYR A 9 -7.42 -1.13 2.55
N ASP A 10 -8.60 -1.36 1.99
CA ASP A 10 -9.19 -2.69 1.94
C ASP A 10 -8.59 -3.41 0.72
N LEU A 11 -7.73 -4.39 0.98
CA LEU A 11 -6.97 -5.09 -0.05
C LEU A 11 -7.25 -6.58 -0.02
N THR A 12 -7.11 -7.22 -1.17
CA THR A 12 -7.07 -8.69 -1.23
C THR A 12 -5.77 -9.21 -0.58
N VAL A 13 -5.77 -10.46 -0.12
CA VAL A 13 -4.57 -11.12 0.42
C VAL A 13 -3.41 -11.09 -0.58
N GLN A 14 -3.70 -11.19 -1.88
CA GLN A 14 -2.71 -11.10 -2.94
C GLN A 14 -2.06 -9.72 -3.02
N GLU A 15 -2.86 -8.65 -2.92
CA GLU A 15 -2.36 -7.27 -2.93
C GLU A 15 -1.56 -6.94 -1.68
N VAL A 16 -1.99 -7.43 -0.50
CA VAL A 16 -1.24 -7.31 0.76
C VAL A 16 0.11 -8.01 0.62
N SER A 17 0.12 -9.24 0.13
CA SER A 17 1.35 -10.03 -0.06
C SER A 17 2.31 -9.34 -1.04
N ALA A 18 1.79 -8.78 -2.13
CA ALA A 18 2.58 -8.04 -3.11
C ALA A 18 3.18 -6.76 -2.53
N PHE A 19 2.44 -6.05 -1.67
CA PHE A 19 2.93 -4.87 -0.97
C PHE A 19 4.07 -5.21 0.01
N ILE A 20 3.89 -6.25 0.83
CA ILE A 20 4.93 -6.71 1.78
C ILE A 20 6.19 -7.14 1.02
N ALA A 21 6.04 -7.94 -0.04
CA ALA A 21 7.18 -8.39 -0.84
C ALA A 21 7.94 -7.22 -1.48
N TRP A 22 7.23 -6.19 -1.97
CA TRP A 22 7.87 -4.97 -2.46
C TRP A 22 8.64 -4.24 -1.35
N PHE A 23 8.04 -4.10 -0.16
CA PHE A 23 8.65 -3.41 0.97
C PHE A 23 9.95 -4.10 1.38
N ASP A 24 9.93 -5.42 1.57
CA ASP A 24 11.10 -6.23 1.95
C ASP A 24 12.19 -6.21 0.87
N THR A 25 11.81 -6.27 -0.41
CA THR A 25 12.77 -6.17 -1.53
C THR A 25 13.48 -4.83 -1.52
N LYS A 26 12.75 -3.75 -1.21
CA LYS A 26 13.29 -2.39 -1.12
C LYS A 26 14.14 -2.16 0.11
N ASP A 27 13.79 -2.77 1.23
CA ASP A 27 14.60 -2.78 2.46
C ASP A 27 15.93 -3.52 2.24
N ALA A 28 15.92 -4.65 1.51
CA ALA A 28 17.11 -5.37 1.07
C ALA A 28 17.99 -4.60 0.06
N GLY A 29 17.64 -3.35 -0.26
CA GLY A 29 18.44 -2.45 -1.09
C GLY A 29 18.15 -2.52 -2.58
N THR A 30 17.12 -3.25 -3.01
CA THR A 30 16.82 -3.47 -4.45
C THR A 30 15.38 -3.09 -4.82
N GLY A 31 15.03 -3.04 -6.09
CA GLY A 31 13.67 -2.72 -6.51
C GLY A 31 13.27 -1.24 -6.38
N PRO A 32 12.00 -0.92 -6.69
CA PRO A 32 11.56 0.46 -6.89
C PRO A 32 11.32 1.22 -5.58
N ALA A 33 11.67 2.51 -5.54
CA ALA A 33 11.46 3.37 -4.37
C ALA A 33 9.98 3.72 -4.08
N LYS A 34 9.06 3.27 -4.94
CA LYS A 34 7.62 3.50 -4.84
C LYS A 34 6.81 2.24 -5.16
N TYR A 35 5.67 2.09 -4.50
CA TYR A 35 4.66 1.08 -4.81
C TYR A 35 3.39 1.73 -5.36
N ALA A 36 2.68 1.02 -6.23
CA ALA A 36 1.51 1.52 -6.92
C ALA A 36 0.25 0.77 -6.45
N PHE A 37 -0.67 1.47 -5.80
CA PHE A 37 -2.02 0.98 -5.53
C PHE A 37 -2.94 1.40 -6.66
N ASN A 38 -3.53 0.43 -7.35
CA ASN A 38 -4.59 0.71 -8.31
C ASN A 38 -5.89 0.97 -7.55
N LYS A 39 -6.37 2.21 -7.57
CA LYS A 39 -7.58 2.60 -6.86
C LYS A 39 -8.79 2.24 -7.72
N THR A 40 -9.47 1.19 -7.31
CA THR A 40 -10.77 0.80 -7.87
C THR A 40 -11.91 1.68 -7.33
N TRP A 41 -11.66 2.48 -6.29
CA TRP A 41 -12.60 3.42 -5.66
C TRP A 41 -12.22 4.89 -5.89
N ASN A 42 -13.19 5.79 -5.65
CA ASN A 42 -13.00 7.26 -5.75
C ASN A 42 -12.37 7.72 -7.06
N LYS A 43 -12.70 7.07 -8.17
CA LYS A 43 -12.07 7.28 -9.48
C LYS A 43 -12.58 8.53 -10.20
N GLY A 44 -13.80 8.98 -9.92
CA GLY A 44 -14.38 10.15 -10.58
C GLY A 44 -14.46 9.95 -12.11
N PRO A 45 -14.18 10.98 -12.94
CA PRO A 45 -14.27 10.90 -14.39
C PRO A 45 -13.07 10.21 -15.07
N PHE A 46 -12.09 9.73 -14.31
CA PHE A 46 -10.85 9.21 -14.87
C PHE A 46 -11.00 7.75 -15.33
N SER A 47 -10.31 7.37 -16.39
CA SER A 47 -10.29 5.98 -16.89
C SER A 47 -9.46 5.05 -16.01
N GLU A 48 -8.51 5.57 -15.23
CA GLU A 48 -7.72 4.88 -14.21
C GLU A 48 -7.27 5.86 -13.11
N ARG A 49 -7.02 5.36 -11.91
CA ARG A 49 -6.46 6.14 -10.81
C ARG A 49 -5.49 5.28 -10.02
N THR A 50 -4.23 5.69 -9.99
CA THR A 50 -3.17 5.00 -9.24
C THR A 50 -2.64 5.92 -8.16
N GLU A 51 -2.53 5.40 -6.94
CA GLU A 51 -1.85 6.08 -5.84
C GLU A 51 -0.48 5.45 -5.62
N TYR A 52 0.53 6.29 -5.46
CA TYR A 52 1.90 5.82 -5.22
C TYR A 52 2.31 6.13 -3.80
N VAL A 53 2.80 5.13 -3.09
CA VAL A 53 3.44 5.29 -1.77
C VAL A 53 4.96 5.21 -1.93
N ILE A 54 5.67 5.98 -1.12
CA ILE A 54 7.14 6.12 -1.20
C ILE A 54 7.76 5.39 -0.01
N PHE A 55 8.67 4.44 -0.28
CA PHE A 55 9.28 3.58 0.73
C PHE A 55 9.86 4.37 1.91
N GLU A 56 10.71 5.36 1.63
CA GLU A 56 11.39 6.18 2.65
C GLU A 56 10.45 7.06 3.50
N LYS A 57 9.15 7.08 3.17
CA LYS A 57 8.13 7.86 3.89
C LYS A 57 7.21 6.99 4.73
N ILE A 58 7.37 5.66 4.67
CA ILE A 58 6.63 4.72 5.50
C ILE A 58 7.45 4.48 6.77
N LEU A 59 6.93 4.93 7.91
CA LEU A 59 7.59 4.72 9.21
C LEU A 59 7.17 3.40 9.85
N THR A 60 5.87 3.15 9.87
CA THR A 60 5.22 1.94 10.39
C THR A 60 3.93 1.69 9.61
N PHE A 61 3.46 0.45 9.58
CA PHE A 61 2.14 0.08 9.08
C PHE A 61 1.64 -1.17 9.80
N ASN A 62 0.32 -1.38 9.76
CA ASN A 62 -0.33 -2.57 10.27
C ASN A 62 -0.94 -3.36 9.10
N VAL A 63 -1.08 -4.67 9.29
CA VAL A 63 -1.84 -5.55 8.41
C VAL A 63 -2.85 -6.27 9.28
N ASP A 64 -4.11 -5.87 9.14
CA ASP A 64 -5.21 -6.42 9.93
C ASP A 64 -6.04 -7.36 9.04
N GLU A 65 -6.12 -8.63 9.42
CA GLU A 65 -6.90 -9.64 8.69
C GLU A 65 -8.35 -9.68 9.23
N TYR A 66 -9.33 -9.64 8.33
CA TYR A 66 -10.74 -9.73 8.72
C TYR A 66 -11.08 -11.12 9.27
N SER A 67 -11.73 -11.15 10.44
CA SER A 67 -12.35 -12.38 10.94
C SER A 67 -13.63 -12.68 10.15
N THR A 68 -13.81 -13.93 9.73
CA THR A 68 -15.10 -14.45 9.24
C THR A 68 -15.96 -15.04 10.35
N LYS A 69 -15.48 -15.05 11.59
CA LYS A 69 -16.24 -15.51 12.77
C LYS A 69 -17.02 -14.33 13.36
N GLU A 70 -18.34 -14.50 13.46
CA GLU A 70 -19.25 -13.67 14.26
C GLU A 70 -18.91 -13.71 15.75
#